data_AF-A0A161RWG6-F1
#
_entry.id   AF-A0A161RWG6-F1
#
_cell.length_a   1.000
_cell.length_b   1.000
_cell.length_c   1.000
_cell.angle_alpha   90.00
_cell.angle_beta   90.00
_cell.angle_gamma   90.00
#
_symmetry.space_group_name_H-M   'P 1'
#
loop_
_entity.id
_entity.type
_entity.pdbx_description
1 polymer ?
#
loop_
_entity_poly.entity_id
_entity_poly.type
_entity_poly.pdbx_seq_one_letter_code
_entity_poly.pdbx_strand_id
1 'polypeptide(L)'
;MNHHGRPQFRNGDTSEVLPAIKSQMARLGLTVGDAHTQDFDRPFELAVRQFQQTRGILCDGVLGTETFAELERARYQLGDRVLRFDPVKVLTGDDVLSLQRTLSGLGFYAGRIDAEYGATTEAAVKELQRGLGTKVDGVAGPQTLRGLSAVDRKQSTGNLFALEEHARVAASGTSLAGRTFVIEAATTIADFVTLPMNEEQSRLEREVTTDVARRLAGRLEAVGAGAVLLDGDAAEINAADQLGASAVVTVTADVSRSPGANGLATFYFGHEEHPDINSPVGARLAGLIQSEITARTGMQDCRSHARTWSSLKRLRTPKVHVVTGYLTNEGDRRNLEDPAVRDAIADGIAAALQRLYVREDSDPETGTLSLAEIKAYG
;
A
#
# COMPACT_ATOMS: atom_id res chain seq x y z
N MET A 1 -9.09 -23.99 -0.45
CA MET A 1 -10.03 -23.79 0.68
C MET A 1 -11.05 -22.75 0.24
N ASN A 2 -12.34 -23.10 0.21
CA ASN A 2 -13.40 -22.22 -0.29
C ASN A 2 -13.51 -20.97 0.60
N HIS A 3 -13.04 -19.83 0.11
CA HIS A 3 -13.33 -18.53 0.69
C HIS A 3 -14.84 -18.28 0.54
N HIS A 4 -15.63 -18.63 1.57
CA HIS A 4 -16.96 -18.05 1.73
C HIS A 4 -16.73 -16.55 1.95
N GLY A 5 -16.85 -15.77 0.87
CA GLY A 5 -16.69 -14.33 0.91
C GLY A 5 -17.59 -13.77 2.00
N ARG A 6 -17.03 -12.95 2.89
CA ARG A 6 -17.85 -12.20 3.85
C ARG A 6 -18.94 -11.46 3.07
N PRO A 7 -20.17 -11.37 3.59
CA PRO A 7 -21.24 -10.66 2.91
C PRO A 7 -20.79 -9.23 2.57
N GLN A 8 -21.09 -8.79 1.36
CA GLN A 8 -20.80 -7.44 0.88
C GLN A 8 -22.10 -6.64 0.90
N PHE A 9 -22.11 -5.48 1.56
CA PHE A 9 -23.29 -4.61 1.59
C PHE A 9 -23.03 -3.29 0.86
N ARG A 10 -24.01 -2.85 0.08
CA ARG A 10 -24.00 -1.60 -0.68
C ARG A 10 -25.36 -0.89 -0.57
N ASN A 11 -25.41 0.34 -1.07
CA ASN A 11 -26.64 1.14 -1.07
C ASN A 11 -27.82 0.38 -1.71
N GLY A 12 -28.92 0.28 -0.97
CA GLY A 12 -30.13 -0.47 -1.33
C GLY A 12 -30.24 -1.86 -0.68
N ASP A 13 -29.18 -2.37 -0.05
CA ASP A 13 -29.23 -3.63 0.68
C ASP A 13 -29.91 -3.46 2.04
N THR A 14 -30.54 -4.53 2.53
CA THR A 14 -31.12 -4.61 3.89
C THR A 14 -30.58 -5.83 4.62
N SER A 15 -30.23 -5.69 5.90
CA SER A 15 -29.72 -6.80 6.71
C SER A 15 -29.82 -6.55 8.22
N GLU A 16 -30.11 -7.61 8.98
CA GLU A 16 -30.18 -7.59 10.46
C GLU A 16 -28.86 -7.22 11.14
N VAL A 17 -27.72 -7.36 10.46
CA VAL A 17 -26.40 -7.01 11.02
C VAL A 17 -26.05 -5.53 10.88
N LEU A 18 -26.74 -4.79 9.99
CA LEU A 18 -26.42 -3.39 9.70
C LEU A 18 -26.60 -2.46 10.91
N PRO A 19 -27.62 -2.60 11.79
CA PRO A 19 -27.74 -1.78 12.98
C PRO A 19 -26.52 -1.89 13.91
N ALA A 20 -25.93 -3.08 14.05
CA ALA A 20 -24.73 -3.28 14.86
C ALA A 20 -23.50 -2.60 14.25
N ILE A 21 -23.33 -2.70 12.93
CA ILE A 21 -22.24 -2.06 12.19
C ILE A 21 -22.37 -0.54 12.26
N LYS A 22 -23.57 0.00 12.03
CA LYS A 22 -23.88 1.43 12.19
C LYS A 22 -23.53 1.92 13.59
N SER A 23 -23.94 1.18 14.62
CA SER A 23 -23.62 1.52 16.02
C SER A 23 -22.11 1.47 16.32
N GLN A 24 -21.36 0.57 15.69
CA GLN A 24 -19.89 0.55 15.80
C GLN A 24 -19.27 1.76 15.12
N MET A 25 -19.67 2.08 13.89
CA MET A 25 -19.16 3.24 13.15
C MET A 25 -19.54 4.57 13.82
N ALA A 26 -20.73 4.67 14.41
CA ALA A 26 -21.14 5.82 15.20
C ALA A 26 -20.24 6.02 16.44
N ARG A 27 -19.81 4.94 17.11
CA ARG A 27 -18.83 5.02 18.21
C ARG A 27 -17.44 5.47 17.76
N LEU A 28 -17.11 5.28 16.48
CA LEU A 28 -15.91 5.83 15.85
C LEU A 28 -16.08 7.31 15.43
N GLY A 29 -17.22 7.94 15.74
CA GLY A 29 -17.49 9.35 15.46
C GLY A 29 -18.06 9.62 14.06
N LEU A 30 -18.48 8.59 13.32
CA LEU A 30 -19.03 8.74 11.97
C LEU A 30 -20.54 9.04 12.01
N THR A 31 -21.01 9.86 11.07
CA THR A 31 -22.43 10.19 10.95
C THR A 31 -23.14 9.13 10.10
N VAL A 32 -23.75 8.13 10.74
CA VAL A 32 -24.30 6.93 10.07
C VAL A 32 -25.78 7.01 9.68
N GLY A 33 -26.44 8.16 9.86
CA GLY A 33 -27.90 8.26 9.74
C GLY A 33 -28.62 7.58 10.91
N ASP A 34 -29.75 6.93 10.65
CA ASP A 34 -30.46 6.15 11.67
C ASP A 34 -29.74 4.80 11.90
N ALA A 35 -29.13 4.65 13.07
CA ALA A 35 -28.37 3.47 13.46
C ALA A 35 -29.25 2.25 13.77
N HIS A 36 -30.56 2.40 13.89
CA HIS A 36 -31.48 1.31 14.23
C HIS A 36 -32.08 0.62 13.00
N THR A 37 -32.00 1.24 11.82
CA THR A 37 -32.55 0.66 10.59
C THR A 37 -31.65 -0.44 10.03
N GLN A 38 -32.27 -1.44 9.42
CA GLN A 38 -31.60 -2.51 8.72
C GLN A 38 -31.16 -2.11 7.30
N ASP A 39 -31.44 -0.89 6.87
CA ASP A 39 -31.20 -0.45 5.50
C ASP A 39 -29.82 0.17 5.31
N PHE A 40 -29.15 -0.19 4.22
CA PHE A 40 -27.97 0.49 3.74
C PHE A 40 -28.39 1.66 2.86
N ASP A 41 -28.66 2.80 3.48
CA ASP A 41 -29.12 4.01 2.81
C ASP A 41 -27.97 4.93 2.38
N ARG A 42 -28.30 6.03 1.70
CA ARG A 42 -27.32 7.01 1.24
C ARG A 42 -26.52 7.67 2.38
N PRO A 43 -27.13 8.11 3.50
CA PRO A 43 -26.37 8.58 4.66
C PRO A 43 -25.34 7.56 5.16
N PHE A 44 -25.72 6.29 5.26
CA PHE A 44 -24.79 5.26 5.71
C PHE A 44 -23.70 4.97 4.67
N GLU A 45 -24.01 4.97 3.37
CA GLU A 45 -22.99 4.87 2.31
C GLU A 45 -21.92 5.98 2.43
N LEU A 46 -22.34 7.21 2.73
CA LEU A 46 -21.42 8.33 2.94
C LEU A 46 -20.55 8.12 4.19
N ALA A 47 -21.10 7.58 5.26
CA ALA A 47 -20.33 7.20 6.46
C ALA A 47 -19.28 6.12 6.17
N VAL A 48 -19.64 5.13 5.33
CA VAL A 48 -18.72 4.08 4.86
C VAL A 48 -17.61 4.69 4.02
N ARG A 49 -17.92 5.59 3.08
CA ARG A 49 -16.90 6.30 2.30
C ARG A 49 -15.97 7.13 3.17
N GLN A 50 -16.51 7.87 4.13
CA GLN A 50 -15.71 8.64 5.09
C GLN A 50 -14.76 7.71 5.87
N PHE A 51 -15.28 6.59 6.39
CA PHE A 51 -14.44 5.60 7.07
C PHE A 51 -13.34 5.06 6.16
N GLN A 52 -13.68 4.63 4.95
CA GLN A 52 -12.72 4.11 3.98
C GLN A 52 -11.61 5.13 3.67
N GLN A 53 -11.98 6.39 3.47
CA GLN A 53 -11.04 7.48 3.25
C GLN A 53 -10.12 7.69 4.46
N THR A 54 -10.66 7.76 5.67
CA THR A 54 -9.89 7.89 6.92
C THR A 54 -8.99 6.69 7.18
N ARG A 55 -9.32 5.49 6.67
CA ARG A 55 -8.47 4.30 6.80
C ARG A 55 -7.45 4.17 5.69
N GLY A 56 -7.54 4.96 4.62
CA GLY A 56 -6.66 4.87 3.44
C GLY A 56 -6.92 3.63 2.56
N ILE A 57 -8.08 2.99 2.69
CA ILE A 57 -8.51 1.87 1.84
C ILE A 57 -9.30 2.36 0.63
N LEU A 58 -9.71 1.46 -0.28
CA LEU A 58 -10.52 1.86 -1.45
C LEU A 58 -11.84 2.52 -1.01
N CYS A 59 -12.09 3.74 -1.48
CA CYS A 59 -13.28 4.53 -1.15
C CYS A 59 -14.42 4.28 -2.15
N ASP A 60 -14.98 3.08 -2.14
CA ASP A 60 -16.05 2.65 -3.04
C ASP A 60 -17.47 2.75 -2.42
N GLY A 61 -17.57 3.02 -1.12
CA GLY A 61 -18.82 3.10 -0.37
C GLY A 61 -19.47 1.75 -0.09
N VAL A 62 -18.72 0.66 -0.21
CA VAL A 62 -19.20 -0.71 -0.04
C VAL A 62 -18.61 -1.33 1.23
N LEU A 63 -19.45 -1.90 2.08
CA LEU A 63 -18.98 -2.72 3.22
C LEU A 63 -18.51 -4.09 2.70
N GLY A 64 -17.29 -4.10 2.17
CA GLY A 64 -16.60 -5.31 1.71
C GLY A 64 -15.65 -5.90 2.75
N THR A 65 -14.94 -6.95 2.34
CA THR A 65 -13.96 -7.68 3.18
C THR A 65 -12.93 -6.78 3.84
N GLU A 66 -12.35 -5.84 3.08
CA GLU A 66 -11.35 -4.89 3.57
C GLU A 66 -11.95 -3.89 4.56
N THR A 67 -13.13 -3.34 4.25
CA THR A 67 -13.81 -2.41 5.17
C THR A 67 -14.17 -3.09 6.50
N PHE A 68 -14.63 -4.35 6.47
CA PHE A 68 -14.86 -5.12 7.68
C PHE A 68 -13.58 -5.41 8.48
N ALA A 69 -12.47 -5.72 7.79
CA ALA A 69 -11.20 -5.95 8.45
C ALA A 69 -10.71 -4.69 9.20
N GLU A 70 -10.85 -3.51 8.57
CA GLU A 70 -10.49 -2.25 9.19
C GLU A 70 -11.44 -1.83 10.33
N LEU A 71 -12.75 -2.13 10.23
CA LEU A 71 -13.68 -1.93 11.34
C LEU A 71 -13.32 -2.78 12.57
N GLU A 72 -12.91 -4.03 12.37
CA GLU A 72 -12.44 -4.88 13.47
C GLU A 72 -11.12 -4.38 14.07
N ARG A 73 -10.22 -3.81 13.26
CA ARG A 73 -8.97 -3.20 13.75
C ARG A 73 -9.23 -1.96 14.60
N ALA A 74 -10.19 -1.14 14.19
CA ALA A 74 -10.61 0.07 14.91
C ALA A 74 -11.38 -0.22 16.21
N ARG A 75 -11.67 -1.48 16.52
CA ARG A 75 -12.46 -1.88 17.69
C ARG A 75 -11.76 -1.63 19.02
N TYR A 76 -10.43 -1.68 19.06
CA TYR A 76 -9.64 -1.64 20.30
C TYR A 76 -8.67 -0.47 20.28
N GLN A 77 -8.67 0.31 21.35
CA GLN A 77 -7.66 1.32 21.65
C GLN A 77 -6.62 0.77 22.63
N LEU A 78 -5.44 1.38 22.62
CA LEU A 78 -4.34 0.96 23.50
C LEU A 78 -4.77 1.09 24.97
N GLY A 79 -4.83 -0.05 25.66
CA GLY A 79 -5.30 -0.15 27.04
C GLY A 79 -6.64 -0.87 27.22
N ASP A 80 -7.41 -1.08 26.15
CA ASP A 80 -8.68 -1.81 26.22
C ASP A 80 -8.50 -3.29 26.52
N ARG A 81 -7.34 -3.85 26.17
CA ARG A 81 -6.96 -5.25 26.43
C ARG A 81 -5.47 -5.39 26.66
N VAL A 82 -5.10 -6.48 27.33
CA VAL A 82 -3.70 -6.87 27.51
C VAL A 82 -3.15 -7.40 26.19
N LEU A 83 -2.06 -6.81 25.70
CA LEU A 83 -1.38 -7.27 24.50
C LEU A 83 -0.20 -8.16 24.87
N ARG A 84 -0.07 -9.29 24.18
CA ARG A 84 1.00 -10.26 24.36
C ARG A 84 1.21 -11.05 23.09
N PHE A 85 2.41 -11.60 22.94
CA PHE A 85 2.67 -12.54 21.87
C PHE A 85 1.90 -13.83 22.11
N ASP A 86 1.29 -14.32 21.04
CA ASP A 86 0.62 -15.61 21.00
C ASP A 86 0.93 -16.24 19.63
N PRO A 87 1.72 -17.33 19.59
CA PRO A 87 2.16 -17.93 18.33
C PRO A 87 1.03 -18.59 17.54
N VAL A 88 -0.13 -18.83 18.17
CA VAL A 88 -1.30 -19.44 17.52
C VAL A 88 -2.27 -18.36 17.02
N LYS A 89 -2.45 -17.29 17.80
CA LYS A 89 -3.38 -16.20 17.47
C LYS A 89 -2.74 -14.84 17.68
N VAL A 90 -2.05 -14.35 16.65
CA VAL A 90 -1.45 -13.01 16.65
C VAL A 90 -2.53 -11.95 16.89
N LEU A 91 -2.33 -11.11 17.91
CA LEU A 91 -3.20 -9.98 18.17
C LEU A 91 -2.97 -8.90 17.12
N THR A 92 -4.06 -8.37 16.58
CA THR A 92 -4.03 -7.28 15.60
C THR A 92 -5.05 -6.22 15.96
N GLY A 93 -4.78 -4.96 15.60
CA GLY A 93 -5.66 -3.83 15.86
C GLY A 93 -4.94 -2.50 16.02
N ASP A 94 -5.72 -1.42 16.12
CA ASP A 94 -5.21 -0.06 16.29
C ASP A 94 -4.50 0.14 17.65
N ASP A 95 -4.84 -0.68 18.64
CA ASP A 95 -4.14 -0.79 19.91
C ASP A 95 -2.70 -1.28 19.75
N VAL A 96 -2.50 -2.34 18.95
CA VAL A 96 -1.17 -2.85 18.60
C VAL A 96 -0.41 -1.83 17.75
N LEU A 97 -1.09 -1.22 16.78
CA LEU A 97 -0.51 -0.16 15.95
C LEU A 97 0.03 0.98 16.82
N SER A 98 -0.78 1.49 17.74
CA SER A 98 -0.41 2.57 18.66
C SER A 98 0.80 2.18 19.52
N LEU A 99 0.82 0.95 20.05
CA LEU A 99 1.95 0.45 20.82
C LEU A 99 3.25 0.42 19.98
N GLN A 100 3.21 -0.13 18.76
CA GLN A 100 4.37 -0.20 17.88
C GLN A 100 4.90 1.19 17.53
N ARG A 101 4.01 2.15 17.24
CA ARG A 101 4.39 3.55 16.95
C ARG A 101 5.10 4.19 18.13
N THR A 102 4.56 4.05 19.34
CA THR A 102 5.21 4.61 20.54
C THR A 102 6.56 3.94 20.80
N LEU A 103 6.64 2.61 20.69
CA LEU A 103 7.91 1.89 20.85
C LEU A 103 8.95 2.31 19.79
N SER A 104 8.53 2.52 18.54
CA SER A 104 9.39 2.99 17.46
C SER A 104 9.88 4.41 17.71
N GLY A 105 8.99 5.32 18.10
CA GLY A 105 9.34 6.70 18.45
C GLY A 105 10.33 6.80 19.60
N LEU A 106 10.31 5.84 20.54
CA LEU A 106 11.24 5.71 21.66
C LEU A 106 12.53 4.94 21.32
N GLY A 107 12.67 4.44 20.09
CA GLY A 107 13.86 3.69 19.65
C GLY A 107 13.92 2.23 20.12
N PHE A 108 12.84 1.67 20.68
CA PHE A 108 12.78 0.26 21.09
C PHE A 108 12.31 -0.69 19.98
N TYR A 109 11.76 -0.16 18.87
CA TYR A 109 11.18 -0.95 17.79
C TYR A 109 11.79 -0.59 16.42
N ALA A 110 12.52 -1.55 15.84
CA ALA A 110 13.13 -1.48 14.51
C ALA A 110 12.33 -2.24 13.43
N GLY A 111 11.19 -2.83 13.78
CA GLY A 111 10.35 -3.55 12.84
C GLY A 111 9.46 -2.64 11.99
N ARG A 112 8.84 -3.20 10.96
CA ARG A 112 7.75 -2.54 10.24
C ARG A 112 6.54 -2.41 11.15
N ILE A 113 5.96 -1.23 11.22
CA ILE A 113 4.71 -0.99 11.94
C ILE A 113 3.55 -1.57 11.10
N ASP A 114 3.07 -2.75 11.47
CA ASP A 114 2.10 -3.56 10.70
C ASP A 114 0.75 -3.77 11.42
N ALA A 115 0.66 -3.33 12.67
CA ALA A 115 -0.45 -3.56 13.60
C ALA A 115 -0.59 -5.04 14.04
N GLU A 116 0.51 -5.81 14.04
CA GLU A 116 0.56 -7.19 14.49
C GLU A 116 1.48 -7.39 15.71
N TYR A 117 0.97 -8.03 16.76
CA TYR A 117 1.76 -8.32 17.95
C TYR A 117 2.56 -9.61 17.75
N GLY A 118 3.57 -9.53 16.88
CA GLY A 118 4.51 -10.60 16.61
C GLY A 118 5.70 -10.63 17.57
N ALA A 119 6.65 -11.52 17.31
CA ALA A 119 7.87 -11.69 18.11
C ALA A 119 8.72 -10.41 18.20
N THR A 120 8.79 -9.62 17.12
CA THR A 120 9.52 -8.34 17.12
C THR A 120 8.87 -7.31 18.04
N THR A 121 7.53 -7.26 18.09
CA THR A 121 6.79 -6.40 19.02
C THR A 121 7.01 -6.84 20.46
N GLU A 122 6.99 -8.15 20.73
CA GLU A 122 7.29 -8.71 22.04
C GLU A 122 8.71 -8.35 22.51
N ALA A 123 9.70 -8.49 21.64
CA ALA A 123 11.09 -8.15 21.93
C ALA A 123 11.24 -6.67 22.30
N ALA A 124 10.62 -5.77 21.54
CA ALA A 124 10.62 -4.34 21.85
C ALA A 124 9.95 -4.01 23.19
N VAL A 125 8.84 -4.68 23.52
CA VAL A 125 8.20 -4.55 24.84
C VAL A 125 9.13 -5.03 25.96
N LYS A 126 9.85 -6.15 25.76
CA LYS A 126 10.84 -6.64 26.72
C LYS A 126 11.99 -5.63 26.92
N GLU A 127 12.48 -5.00 25.85
CA GLU A 127 13.52 -3.96 25.96
C GLU A 127 13.01 -2.73 26.73
N LEU A 128 11.81 -2.25 26.41
CA LEU A 128 11.18 -1.17 27.18
C LEU A 128 11.06 -1.56 28.66
N GLN A 129 10.55 -2.76 28.96
CA GLN A 129 10.39 -3.24 30.33
C GLN A 129 11.71 -3.27 31.11
N ARG A 130 12.82 -3.68 30.45
CA ARG A 130 14.18 -3.60 31.02
C ARG A 130 14.57 -2.16 31.30
N GLY A 131 14.38 -1.26 30.32
CA GLY A 131 14.70 0.16 30.47
C GLY A 131 13.91 0.85 31.60
N LEU A 132 12.68 0.40 31.84
CA LEU A 132 11.82 0.87 32.92
C LEU A 132 12.09 0.20 34.29
N GLY A 133 12.94 -0.83 34.35
CA GLY A 133 13.16 -1.60 35.58
C GLY A 133 11.93 -2.38 36.06
N THR A 134 11.06 -2.80 35.14
CA THR A 134 9.83 -3.56 35.43
C THR A 134 9.99 -5.05 35.11
N LYS A 135 8.97 -5.87 35.41
CA LYS A 135 8.99 -7.29 35.06
C LYS A 135 9.08 -7.46 33.54
N VAL A 136 10.10 -8.19 33.09
CA VAL A 136 10.39 -8.43 31.67
C VAL A 136 9.68 -9.69 31.20
N ASP A 137 8.40 -9.57 30.85
CA ASP A 137 7.56 -10.67 30.39
C ASP A 137 7.01 -10.48 28.96
N GLY A 138 7.31 -9.35 28.31
CA GLY A 138 6.83 -9.07 26.95
C GLY A 138 5.33 -8.83 26.86
N VAL A 139 4.66 -8.58 27.99
CA VAL A 139 3.23 -8.30 28.07
C VAL A 139 2.99 -6.81 28.23
N ALA A 140 2.28 -6.20 27.29
CA ALA A 140 1.82 -4.82 27.42
C ALA A 140 0.50 -4.77 28.22
N GLY A 141 0.62 -4.99 29.54
CA GLY A 141 -0.45 -4.80 30.51
C GLY A 141 -0.43 -3.42 31.18
N PRO A 142 -1.30 -3.15 32.18
CA PRO A 142 -1.44 -1.84 32.79
C PRO A 142 -0.14 -1.24 33.34
N GLN A 143 0.77 -2.05 33.90
CA GLN A 143 2.06 -1.58 34.39
C GLN A 143 2.97 -1.10 33.24
N THR A 144 3.10 -1.91 32.19
CA THR A 144 3.87 -1.57 30.99
C THR A 144 3.33 -0.30 30.33
N LEU A 145 2.00 -0.18 30.19
CA LEU A 145 1.37 0.99 29.57
C LEU A 145 1.54 2.28 30.38
N ARG A 146 1.44 2.21 31.72
CA ARG A 146 1.76 3.35 32.58
C ARG A 146 3.21 3.79 32.41
N GLY A 147 4.14 2.83 32.41
CA GLY A 147 5.56 3.10 32.19
C GLY A 147 5.81 3.74 30.82
N LEU A 148 5.20 3.20 29.76
CA LEU A 148 5.24 3.73 28.40
C LEU A 148 4.76 5.19 28.35
N SER A 149 3.60 5.49 28.95
CA SER A 149 3.04 6.85 28.98
C SER A 149 3.91 7.86 29.74
N ALA A 150 4.73 7.39 30.70
CA ALA A 150 5.62 8.26 31.46
C ALA A 150 6.92 8.62 30.69
N VAL A 151 7.31 7.78 29.73
CA VAL A 151 8.52 7.99 28.92
C VAL A 151 8.24 8.53 27.52
N ASP A 152 7.01 8.42 27.03
CA ASP A 152 6.56 9.03 25.77
C ASP A 152 6.52 10.56 25.89
N ARG A 153 7.67 11.20 25.66
CA ARG A 153 7.84 12.65 25.74
C ARG A 153 7.64 13.34 24.39
N LYS A 154 6.77 12.86 23.48
CA LYS A 154 6.50 13.50 22.17
C LYS A 154 7.72 13.91 21.33
N GLN A 155 8.93 13.47 21.67
CA GLN A 155 10.15 13.67 20.92
C GLN A 155 10.36 12.40 20.11
N SER A 156 10.03 12.48 18.82
CA SER A 156 10.24 11.36 17.90
C SER A 156 11.73 11.25 17.59
N THR A 157 12.34 10.12 17.94
CA THR A 157 13.76 9.83 17.68
C THR A 157 14.03 9.46 16.21
N GLY A 158 13.05 9.68 15.31
CA GLY A 158 13.08 9.20 13.92
C GLY A 158 12.69 7.72 13.81
N ASN A 159 12.27 7.31 12.61
CA ASN A 159 11.87 5.93 12.33
C ASN A 159 13.11 5.08 11.98
N LEU A 160 13.58 4.26 12.93
CA LEU A 160 14.76 3.41 12.77
C LEU A 160 14.62 2.41 11.60
N PHE A 161 13.44 1.81 11.44
CA PHE A 161 13.16 0.91 10.32
C PHE A 161 13.36 1.62 8.98
N ALA A 162 12.93 2.87 8.87
CA ALA A 162 13.12 3.65 7.64
C ALA A 162 14.59 3.94 7.33
N LEU A 163 15.38 4.25 8.36
CA LEU A 163 16.82 4.46 8.22
C LEU A 163 17.55 3.19 7.79
N GLU A 164 17.21 2.04 8.39
CA GLU A 164 17.78 0.73 8.04
C GLU A 164 17.43 0.34 6.60
N GLU A 165 16.18 0.57 6.16
CA GLU A 165 15.75 0.32 4.78
C GLU A 165 16.52 1.17 3.76
N HIS A 166 16.69 2.47 4.02
CA HIS A 166 17.48 3.34 3.14
C HIS A 166 18.95 2.92 3.08
N ALA A 167 19.55 2.59 4.23
CA ALA A 167 20.92 2.11 4.29
C ALA A 167 21.08 0.79 3.51
N ARG A 168 20.12 -0.13 3.62
CA ARG A 168 20.11 -1.39 2.88
C ARG A 168 20.06 -1.17 1.36
N VAL A 169 19.18 -0.28 0.88
CA VAL A 169 19.10 0.05 -0.55
C VAL A 169 20.40 0.67 -1.03
N ALA A 170 20.94 1.66 -0.30
CA ALA A 170 22.20 2.31 -0.65
C ALA A 170 23.41 1.35 -0.66
N ALA A 171 23.45 0.39 0.28
CA ALA A 171 24.51 -0.60 0.38
C ALA A 171 24.44 -1.68 -0.70
N SER A 172 23.27 -1.87 -1.33
CA SER A 172 23.04 -2.93 -2.31
C SER A 172 23.64 -2.66 -3.70
N GLY A 173 24.28 -1.50 -3.89
CA GLY A 173 24.91 -1.11 -5.15
C GLY A 173 23.93 -0.57 -6.18
N THR A 174 24.45 0.17 -7.16
CA THR A 174 23.65 0.91 -8.15
C THR A 174 23.12 0.05 -9.29
N SER A 175 23.69 -1.12 -9.55
CA SER A 175 23.33 -1.95 -10.70
C SER A 175 21.99 -2.67 -10.50
N LEU A 176 21.21 -2.74 -11.58
CA LEU A 176 20.02 -3.60 -11.66
C LEU A 176 20.38 -5.05 -11.99
N ALA A 177 21.58 -5.31 -12.49
CA ALA A 177 21.98 -6.65 -12.90
C ALA A 177 21.96 -7.62 -11.70
N GLY A 178 21.39 -8.81 -11.91
CA GLY A 178 21.24 -9.84 -10.87
C GLY A 178 20.10 -9.60 -9.87
N ARG A 179 19.35 -8.50 -10.00
CA ARG A 179 18.12 -8.27 -9.21
C ARG A 179 16.91 -8.86 -9.90
N THR A 180 15.94 -9.31 -9.11
CA THR A 180 14.64 -9.77 -9.63
C THR A 180 13.57 -8.74 -9.34
N PHE A 181 12.79 -8.36 -10.34
CA PHE A 181 11.60 -7.52 -10.22
C PHE A 181 10.36 -8.32 -10.60
N VAL A 182 9.27 -8.12 -9.87
CA VAL A 182 7.96 -8.66 -10.24
C VAL A 182 7.14 -7.53 -10.87
N ILE A 183 6.58 -7.80 -12.03
CA ILE A 183 5.72 -6.86 -12.74
C ILE A 183 4.35 -7.49 -12.86
N GLU A 184 3.35 -6.82 -12.33
CA GLU A 184 1.97 -7.27 -12.35
C GLU A 184 1.17 -6.41 -13.35
N ALA A 185 0.35 -7.03 -14.18
CA ALA A 185 -0.55 -6.35 -15.11
C ALA A 185 -1.98 -6.87 -14.94
N ALA A 186 -2.96 -6.07 -15.38
CA ALA A 186 -4.37 -6.44 -15.36
C ALA A 186 -4.94 -6.87 -13.99
N THR A 187 -4.33 -6.40 -12.89
CA THR A 187 -4.69 -6.81 -11.52
C THR A 187 -5.87 -6.04 -10.95
N THR A 188 -6.53 -5.22 -11.76
CA THR A 188 -7.59 -4.30 -11.35
C THR A 188 -8.70 -5.01 -10.55
N ILE A 189 -8.96 -6.29 -10.81
CA ILE A 189 -10.00 -7.08 -10.12
C ILE A 189 -9.61 -7.47 -8.68
N ALA A 190 -8.32 -7.58 -8.33
CA ALA A 190 -7.89 -8.08 -7.02
C ALA A 190 -8.10 -7.06 -5.88
N ASP A 191 -7.80 -5.79 -6.15
CA ASP A 191 -7.96 -4.69 -5.19
C ASP A 191 -9.21 -3.84 -5.45
N PHE A 192 -9.76 -3.86 -6.67
CA PHE A 192 -10.83 -2.97 -7.10
C PHE A 192 -12.04 -3.72 -7.66
N VAL A 193 -12.52 -4.71 -6.91
CA VAL A 193 -13.68 -5.58 -7.24
C VAL A 193 -14.95 -4.78 -7.60
N THR A 194 -15.06 -3.52 -7.18
CA THR A 194 -16.25 -2.68 -7.34
C THR A 194 -16.16 -1.68 -8.51
N LEU A 195 -15.08 -1.71 -9.31
CA LEU A 195 -14.98 -0.84 -10.46
C LEU A 195 -16.05 -1.15 -11.52
N PRO A 196 -16.71 -0.12 -12.07
CA PRO A 196 -17.80 -0.29 -13.03
C PRO A 196 -17.27 -0.53 -14.46
N MET A 197 -16.28 -1.39 -14.61
CA MET A 197 -15.64 -1.66 -15.89
C MET A 197 -16.52 -2.61 -16.73
N ASN A 198 -16.86 -2.20 -17.95
CA ASN A 198 -17.57 -3.08 -18.88
C ASN A 198 -16.60 -4.06 -19.58
N GLU A 199 -17.11 -5.08 -20.27
CA GLU A 199 -16.28 -6.11 -20.91
C GLU A 199 -15.26 -5.55 -21.91
N GLU A 200 -15.61 -4.50 -22.64
CA GLU A 200 -14.71 -3.84 -23.60
C GLU A 200 -13.56 -3.13 -22.88
N GLN A 201 -13.88 -2.37 -21.83
CA GLN A 201 -12.90 -1.67 -21.00
C GLN A 201 -11.98 -2.67 -20.28
N SER A 202 -12.50 -3.79 -19.77
CA SER A 202 -11.68 -4.82 -19.12
C SER A 202 -10.71 -5.49 -20.09
N ARG A 203 -11.13 -5.72 -21.34
CA ARG A 203 -10.23 -6.22 -22.38
C ARG A 203 -9.16 -5.19 -22.75
N LEU A 204 -9.55 -3.92 -22.91
CA LEU A 204 -8.62 -2.85 -23.26
C LEU A 204 -7.59 -2.60 -22.14
N GLU A 205 -8.04 -2.56 -20.88
CA GLU A 205 -7.16 -2.45 -19.71
C GLU A 205 -6.10 -3.55 -19.71
N ARG A 206 -6.53 -4.80 -19.91
CA ARG A 206 -5.63 -5.95 -19.92
C ARG A 206 -4.64 -5.86 -21.08
N GLU A 207 -5.09 -5.49 -22.27
CA GLU A 207 -4.23 -5.36 -23.45
C GLU A 207 -3.13 -4.30 -23.23
N VAL A 208 -3.54 -3.09 -22.83
CA VAL A 208 -2.64 -1.94 -22.63
C VAL A 208 -1.63 -2.21 -21.52
N THR A 209 -2.10 -2.65 -20.34
CA THR A 209 -1.25 -2.86 -19.16
C THR A 209 -0.28 -4.02 -19.36
N THR A 210 -0.72 -5.09 -20.04
CA THR A 210 0.14 -6.22 -20.40
C THR A 210 1.22 -5.81 -21.40
N ASP A 211 0.91 -4.95 -22.38
CA ASP A 211 1.91 -4.42 -23.33
C ASP A 211 2.97 -3.59 -22.59
N VAL A 212 2.56 -2.68 -21.70
CA VAL A 212 3.48 -1.89 -20.85
C VAL A 212 4.36 -2.81 -20.00
N ALA A 213 3.76 -3.82 -19.34
CA ALA A 213 4.50 -4.76 -18.50
C ALA A 213 5.55 -5.56 -19.29
N ARG A 214 5.21 -6.05 -20.50
CA ARG A 214 6.16 -6.75 -21.38
C ARG A 214 7.30 -5.84 -21.83
N ARG A 215 7.00 -4.59 -22.18
CA ARG A 215 7.99 -3.57 -22.55
C ARG A 215 8.95 -3.27 -21.40
N LEU A 216 8.44 -3.17 -20.18
CA LEU A 216 9.24 -2.99 -18.98
C LEU A 216 10.14 -4.20 -18.71
N ALA A 217 9.58 -5.42 -18.78
CA ALA A 217 10.34 -6.64 -18.58
C ALA A 217 11.53 -6.75 -19.55
N GLY A 218 11.30 -6.53 -20.85
CA GLY A 218 12.37 -6.57 -21.85
C GLY A 218 13.49 -5.55 -21.59
N ARG A 219 13.17 -4.37 -21.04
CA ARG A 219 14.17 -3.35 -20.66
C ARG A 219 15.00 -3.79 -19.46
N LEU A 220 14.35 -4.36 -18.44
CA LEU A 220 15.03 -4.89 -17.25
C LEU A 220 15.94 -6.08 -17.61
N GLU A 221 15.46 -7.00 -18.44
CA GLU A 221 16.25 -8.12 -18.93
C GLU A 221 17.45 -7.66 -19.76
N ALA A 222 17.27 -6.62 -20.59
CA ALA A 222 18.35 -6.06 -21.40
C ALA A 222 19.50 -5.44 -20.56
N VAL A 223 19.24 -5.09 -19.29
CA VAL A 223 20.25 -4.58 -18.34
C VAL A 223 20.70 -5.65 -17.33
N GLY A 224 20.32 -6.91 -17.56
CA GLY A 224 20.74 -8.06 -16.75
C GLY A 224 19.93 -8.28 -15.47
N ALA A 225 18.79 -7.61 -15.30
CA ALA A 225 17.86 -7.89 -14.23
C ALA A 225 16.91 -9.04 -14.61
N GLY A 226 16.49 -9.83 -13.62
CA GLY A 226 15.38 -10.75 -13.77
C GLY A 226 14.04 -10.01 -13.73
N ALA A 227 13.14 -10.31 -14.65
CA ALA A 227 11.78 -9.78 -14.68
C ALA A 227 10.77 -10.93 -14.68
N VAL A 228 9.88 -10.96 -13.69
CA VAL A 228 8.80 -11.95 -13.59
C VAL A 228 7.48 -11.25 -13.85
N LEU A 229 6.83 -11.60 -14.96
CA LEU A 229 5.50 -11.10 -15.31
C LEU A 229 4.42 -11.95 -14.63
N LEU A 230 3.51 -11.32 -13.91
CA LEU A 230 2.31 -11.94 -13.35
C LEU A 230 1.06 -11.29 -13.96
N ASP A 231 0.17 -12.11 -14.50
CA ASP A 231 -1.16 -11.66 -14.92
C ASP A 231 -2.10 -11.59 -13.70
N GLY A 232 -3.11 -10.73 -13.75
CA GLY A 232 -3.97 -10.36 -12.63
C GLY A 232 -4.73 -11.50 -11.96
N ASP A 233 -4.94 -12.60 -12.69
CA ASP A 233 -5.60 -13.80 -12.19
C ASP A 233 -4.62 -14.77 -11.49
N ALA A 234 -3.31 -14.58 -11.68
CA ALA A 234 -2.24 -15.47 -11.23
C ALA A 234 -1.29 -14.82 -10.20
N ALA A 235 -1.55 -13.58 -9.78
CA ALA A 235 -0.79 -12.91 -8.72
C ALA A 235 -1.01 -13.62 -7.38
N GLU A 236 -0.25 -14.70 -7.14
CA GLU A 236 -0.23 -15.37 -5.86
C GLU A 236 0.25 -14.40 -4.78
N ILE A 237 -0.57 -14.27 -3.74
CA ILE A 237 -0.26 -13.45 -2.58
C ILE A 237 1.06 -13.97 -1.99
N ASN A 238 2.11 -13.14 -2.07
CA ASN A 238 3.49 -13.36 -1.60
C ASN A 238 4.48 -14.02 -2.58
N ALA A 239 4.16 -14.22 -3.86
CA ALA A 239 5.13 -14.74 -4.83
C ALA A 239 6.41 -13.88 -4.86
N ALA A 240 6.27 -12.56 -4.83
CA ALA A 240 7.40 -11.63 -4.79
C ALA A 240 8.31 -11.81 -3.56
N ASP A 241 7.72 -12.00 -2.38
CA ASP A 241 8.49 -12.22 -1.15
C ASP A 241 9.26 -13.55 -1.20
N GLN A 242 8.66 -14.61 -1.77
CA GLN A 242 9.30 -15.93 -1.92
C GLN A 242 10.44 -15.90 -2.96
N LEU A 243 10.27 -15.10 -4.02
CA LEU A 243 11.29 -14.90 -5.05
C LEU A 243 12.45 -14.00 -4.58
N GLY A 244 12.35 -13.39 -3.40
CA GLY A 244 13.31 -12.38 -2.95
C GLY A 244 13.36 -11.18 -3.89
N ALA A 245 12.21 -10.81 -4.46
CA ALA A 245 12.13 -9.71 -5.42
C ALA A 245 12.54 -8.38 -4.77
N SER A 246 13.27 -7.57 -5.53
CA SER A 246 13.77 -6.26 -5.15
C SER A 246 12.66 -5.21 -5.09
N ALA A 247 11.66 -5.30 -5.98
CA ALA A 247 10.44 -4.54 -5.94
C ALA A 247 9.32 -5.24 -6.73
N VAL A 248 8.07 -4.85 -6.45
CA VAL A 248 6.89 -5.18 -7.24
C VAL A 248 6.33 -3.90 -7.87
N VAL A 249 6.10 -3.93 -9.18
CA VAL A 249 5.41 -2.85 -9.89
C VAL A 249 4.14 -3.39 -10.51
N THR A 250 2.99 -2.89 -10.06
CA THR A 250 1.70 -3.17 -10.68
C THR A 250 1.35 -2.07 -11.66
N VAL A 251 0.92 -2.42 -12.87
CA VAL A 251 0.48 -1.48 -13.89
C VAL A 251 -1.00 -1.73 -14.20
N THR A 252 -1.83 -0.70 -14.04
CA THR A 252 -3.27 -0.74 -14.29
C THR A 252 -3.74 0.49 -15.07
N ALA A 253 -4.97 0.44 -15.58
CA ALA A 253 -5.71 1.61 -16.04
C ALA A 253 -7.10 1.61 -15.40
N ASP A 254 -7.57 2.77 -14.98
CA ASP A 254 -8.78 2.89 -14.17
C ASP A 254 -9.99 3.31 -15.02
N VAL A 255 -11.19 3.26 -14.43
CA VAL A 255 -12.43 3.77 -14.98
C VAL A 255 -13.16 4.59 -13.93
N SER A 256 -13.80 5.67 -14.37
CA SER A 256 -14.60 6.50 -13.49
C SER A 256 -16.00 6.71 -14.03
N ARG A 257 -16.97 6.89 -13.13
CA ARG A 257 -18.30 7.36 -13.50
C ARG A 257 -18.27 8.78 -14.07
N SER A 258 -17.24 9.56 -13.73
CA SER A 258 -17.01 10.88 -14.29
C SER A 258 -16.09 10.78 -15.51
N PRO A 259 -16.54 11.16 -16.72
CA PRO A 259 -15.68 11.17 -17.91
C PRO A 259 -14.56 12.22 -17.83
N GLY A 260 -14.66 13.18 -16.90
CA GLY A 260 -13.64 14.19 -16.66
C GLY A 260 -12.50 13.73 -15.75
N ALA A 261 -12.56 12.54 -15.14
CA ALA A 261 -11.45 12.00 -14.37
C ALA A 261 -10.33 11.56 -15.33
N ASN A 262 -9.12 12.08 -15.15
CA ASN A 262 -7.98 11.82 -16.02
C ASN A 262 -6.66 11.93 -15.25
N GLY A 263 -5.58 11.43 -15.86
CA GLY A 263 -4.22 11.52 -15.33
C GLY A 263 -3.73 10.25 -14.65
N LEU A 264 -2.45 10.27 -14.32
CA LEU A 264 -1.72 9.14 -13.78
C LEU A 264 -1.42 9.32 -12.29
N ALA A 265 -1.51 8.24 -11.55
CA ALA A 265 -1.26 8.22 -10.11
C ALA A 265 -0.47 6.98 -9.72
N THR A 266 0.37 7.13 -8.69
CA THR A 266 1.12 6.02 -8.12
C THR A 266 0.73 5.82 -6.66
N PHE A 267 0.68 4.58 -6.21
CA PHE A 267 0.28 4.23 -4.86
C PHE A 267 1.29 3.32 -4.21
N TYR A 268 1.55 3.51 -2.92
CA TYR A 268 2.48 2.71 -2.14
C TYR A 268 1.90 2.44 -0.75
N PHE A 269 2.41 1.43 -0.06
CA PHE A 269 1.96 1.11 1.28
C PHE A 269 2.22 2.26 2.26
N GLY A 270 1.16 2.77 2.90
CA GLY A 270 1.28 3.80 3.92
C GLY A 270 -0.04 4.47 4.26
N HIS A 271 0.03 5.59 4.98
CA HIS A 271 -1.11 6.42 5.33
C HIS A 271 -0.73 7.90 5.30
N GLU A 272 -1.62 8.74 4.77
CA GLU A 272 -1.34 10.18 4.58
C GLU A 272 -1.11 10.92 5.91
N GLU A 273 -1.92 10.62 6.93
CA GLU A 273 -1.80 11.26 8.25
C GLU A 273 -0.78 10.58 9.18
N HIS A 274 -0.25 9.42 8.79
CA HIS A 274 0.65 8.60 9.62
C HIS A 274 1.87 8.15 8.80
N PRO A 275 2.77 9.09 8.44
CA PRO A 275 3.89 8.79 7.57
C PRO A 275 4.91 7.82 8.19
N ASP A 276 4.88 7.63 9.51
CA ASP A 276 5.73 6.69 10.23
C ASP A 276 5.44 5.22 9.89
N ILE A 277 4.27 4.91 9.31
CA ILE A 277 3.96 3.55 8.84
C ILE A 277 4.23 3.34 7.35
N ASN A 278 4.63 4.39 6.62
CA ASN A 278 4.85 4.31 5.19
C ASN A 278 6.02 3.38 4.86
N SER A 279 5.89 2.63 3.76
CA SER A 279 7.05 1.98 3.13
C SER A 279 8.02 3.05 2.62
N PRO A 280 9.24 3.17 3.17
CA PRO A 280 10.18 4.21 2.75
C PRO A 280 10.62 4.01 1.31
N VAL A 281 11.03 2.77 0.99
CA VAL A 281 11.47 2.39 -0.36
C VAL A 281 10.32 2.46 -1.35
N GLY A 282 9.13 2.00 -0.97
CA GLY A 282 7.93 2.08 -1.81
C GLY A 282 7.52 3.53 -2.11
N ALA A 283 7.56 4.42 -1.11
CA ALA A 283 7.27 5.84 -1.27
C ALA A 283 8.27 6.52 -2.23
N ARG A 284 9.57 6.27 -2.05
CA ARG A 284 10.61 6.80 -2.95
C ARG A 284 10.42 6.30 -4.38
N LEU A 285 10.21 4.99 -4.56
CA LEU A 285 9.99 4.40 -5.87
C LEU A 285 8.72 4.96 -6.54
N ALA A 286 7.62 5.12 -5.81
CA ALA A 286 6.39 5.71 -6.34
C ALA A 286 6.62 7.13 -6.85
N GLY A 287 7.31 7.98 -6.07
CA GLY A 287 7.65 9.34 -6.49
C GLY A 287 8.54 9.40 -7.73
N LEU A 288 9.53 8.51 -7.83
CA LEU A 288 10.40 8.40 -9.01
C LEU A 288 9.59 7.97 -10.24
N ILE A 289 8.75 6.93 -10.11
CA ILE A 289 7.89 6.45 -11.21
C ILE A 289 6.95 7.56 -11.68
N GLN A 290 6.28 8.25 -10.75
CA GLN A 290 5.37 9.36 -11.05
C GLN A 290 6.07 10.45 -11.87
N SER A 291 7.24 10.87 -11.42
CA SER A 291 8.00 11.97 -12.03
C SER A 291 8.53 11.57 -13.41
N GLU A 292 9.05 10.35 -13.55
CA GLU A 292 9.56 9.86 -14.84
C GLU A 292 8.46 9.72 -15.90
N ILE A 293 7.32 9.13 -15.53
CA ILE A 293 6.22 8.95 -16.49
C ILE A 293 5.65 10.31 -16.91
N THR A 294 5.39 11.22 -15.96
CA THR A 294 4.84 12.56 -16.27
C THR A 294 5.77 13.37 -17.16
N ALA A 295 7.07 13.37 -16.88
CA ALA A 295 8.07 14.09 -17.68
C ALA A 295 8.14 13.58 -19.12
N ARG A 296 7.97 12.26 -19.35
CA ARG A 296 8.10 11.63 -20.68
C ARG A 296 6.81 11.66 -21.50
N THR A 297 5.66 11.63 -20.84
CA THR A 297 4.35 11.51 -21.51
C THR A 297 3.58 12.82 -21.57
N GLY A 298 3.85 13.76 -20.67
CA GLY A 298 3.05 14.98 -20.52
C GLY A 298 1.63 14.75 -20.00
N MET A 299 1.31 13.53 -19.56
CA MET A 299 0.00 13.20 -18.99
C MET A 299 -0.21 13.89 -17.63
N GLN A 300 -1.47 14.12 -17.26
CA GLN A 300 -1.82 14.84 -16.03
C GLN A 300 -1.23 14.14 -14.80
N ASP A 301 -0.45 14.88 -14.01
CA ASP A 301 0.15 14.40 -12.77
C ASP A 301 -0.89 14.43 -11.63
N CYS A 302 -1.36 13.26 -11.20
CA CYS A 302 -2.22 13.10 -10.03
C CYS A 302 -1.45 12.79 -8.75
N ARG A 303 -0.10 12.82 -8.79
CA ARG A 303 0.83 12.57 -7.67
C ARG A 303 0.84 11.14 -7.13
N SER A 304 1.77 10.89 -6.22
CA SER A 304 1.89 9.65 -5.45
C SER A 304 1.07 9.71 -4.16
N HIS A 305 0.44 8.60 -3.78
CA HIS A 305 -0.45 8.52 -2.63
C HIS A 305 -0.14 7.33 -1.73
N ALA A 306 -0.16 7.55 -0.42
CA ALA A 306 -0.02 6.49 0.57
C ALA A 306 -1.37 5.78 0.77
N ARG A 307 -1.42 4.45 0.64
CA ARG A 307 -2.64 3.64 0.82
C ARG A 307 -2.39 2.40 1.67
N THR A 308 -3.43 1.96 2.35
CA THR A 308 -3.40 0.77 3.23
C THR A 308 -3.99 -0.47 2.56
N TRP A 309 -4.14 -0.44 1.22
CA TRP A 309 -4.68 -1.54 0.43
C TRP A 309 -4.01 -2.87 0.76
N SER A 310 -4.82 -3.92 0.78
CA SER A 310 -4.39 -5.27 1.14
C SER A 310 -3.22 -5.77 0.28
N SER A 311 -3.20 -5.50 -1.03
CA SER A 311 -2.08 -5.91 -1.90
C SER A 311 -0.77 -5.18 -1.60
N LEU A 312 -0.84 -3.92 -1.18
CA LEU A 312 0.32 -3.12 -0.78
C LEU A 312 0.82 -3.52 0.61
N LYS A 313 -0.12 -3.78 1.54
CA LYS A 313 0.18 -4.08 2.93
C LYS A 313 0.86 -5.45 3.12
N ARG A 314 0.43 -6.48 2.38
CA ARG A 314 0.81 -7.88 2.65
C ARG A 314 2.27 -8.22 2.32
N LEU A 315 2.88 -7.51 1.39
CA LEU A 315 4.24 -7.79 0.95
C LEU A 315 5.28 -7.15 1.86
N ARG A 316 6.38 -7.86 2.09
CA ARG A 316 7.61 -7.27 2.66
C ARG A 316 8.42 -6.58 1.58
N THR A 317 8.42 -7.12 0.37
CA THR A 317 9.00 -6.46 -0.81
C THR A 317 8.30 -5.12 -1.08
N PRO A 318 9.05 -4.04 -1.36
CA PRO A 318 8.45 -2.76 -1.74
C PRO A 318 7.56 -2.92 -2.97
N LYS A 319 6.30 -2.45 -2.87
CA LYS A 319 5.33 -2.49 -3.95
C LYS A 319 4.84 -1.10 -4.31
N VAL A 320 4.77 -0.81 -5.61
CA VAL A 320 4.14 0.38 -6.17
C VAL A 320 3.05 -0.05 -7.14
N HIS A 321 1.87 0.54 -6.99
CA HIS A 321 0.76 0.39 -7.93
C HIS A 321 0.66 1.64 -8.80
N VAL A 322 0.74 1.47 -10.12
CA VAL A 322 0.79 2.54 -11.11
C VAL A 322 -0.53 2.53 -11.89
N VAL A 323 -1.36 3.55 -11.66
CA VAL A 323 -2.55 3.81 -12.49
C VAL A 323 -2.11 4.73 -13.62
N THR A 324 -2.14 4.19 -14.83
CA THR A 324 -1.59 4.84 -16.03
C THR A 324 -2.53 5.86 -16.68
N GLY A 325 -3.80 5.90 -16.26
CA GLY A 325 -4.82 6.80 -16.80
C GLY A 325 -6.22 6.25 -16.61
N TYR A 326 -7.23 6.99 -17.09
CA TYR A 326 -8.63 6.57 -17.07
C TYR A 326 -9.12 6.19 -18.46
N LEU A 327 -9.55 4.94 -18.66
CA LEU A 327 -10.10 4.47 -19.94
C LEU A 327 -11.43 5.15 -20.32
N THR A 328 -12.13 5.71 -19.34
CA THR A 328 -13.34 6.52 -19.53
C THR A 328 -13.06 7.93 -20.04
N ASN A 329 -11.81 8.39 -19.95
CA ASN A 329 -11.39 9.68 -20.47
C ASN A 329 -10.81 9.54 -21.87
N GLU A 330 -11.31 10.33 -22.81
CA GLU A 330 -10.91 10.24 -24.21
C GLU A 330 -9.43 10.63 -24.45
N GLY A 331 -8.89 11.55 -23.66
CA GLY A 331 -7.49 11.96 -23.75
C GLY A 331 -6.55 10.86 -23.28
N ASP A 332 -6.78 10.36 -22.07
CA ASP A 332 -6.00 9.26 -21.51
C ASP A 332 -6.12 7.99 -22.36
N ARG A 333 -7.32 7.63 -22.81
CA ARG A 333 -7.52 6.47 -23.68
C ARG A 333 -6.70 6.57 -24.98
N ARG A 334 -6.72 7.73 -25.64
CA ARG A 334 -5.91 7.96 -26.85
C ARG A 334 -4.41 7.84 -26.58
N ASN A 335 -3.94 8.39 -25.46
CA ASN A 335 -2.55 8.25 -25.03
C ASN A 335 -2.20 6.78 -24.79
N LEU A 336 -3.05 6.03 -24.08
CA LEU A 336 -2.82 4.62 -23.78
C LEU A 336 -2.93 3.71 -25.01
N GLU A 337 -3.66 4.10 -26.05
CA GLU A 337 -3.72 3.41 -27.36
C GLU A 337 -2.46 3.65 -28.20
N ASP A 338 -1.72 4.75 -27.97
CA ASP A 338 -0.46 5.05 -28.66
C ASP A 338 0.70 4.18 -28.14
N PRO A 339 1.32 3.33 -28.99
CA PRO A 339 2.47 2.53 -28.61
C PRO A 339 3.67 3.36 -28.11
N ALA A 340 3.87 4.59 -28.60
CA ALA A 340 4.98 5.43 -28.16
C ALA A 340 4.80 5.91 -26.72
N VAL A 341 3.56 6.22 -26.31
CA VAL A 341 3.26 6.56 -24.91
C VAL A 341 3.46 5.34 -24.01
N ARG A 342 2.99 4.16 -24.43
CA ARG A 342 3.23 2.92 -23.66
C ARG A 342 4.72 2.60 -23.50
N ASP A 343 5.51 2.91 -24.54
CA ASP A 343 6.97 2.79 -24.49
C ASP A 343 7.59 3.78 -23.51
N ALA A 344 7.15 5.05 -23.53
CA ALA A 344 7.58 6.08 -22.60
C ALA A 344 7.21 5.76 -21.13
N ILE A 345 6.05 5.16 -20.89
CA ILE A 345 5.65 4.66 -19.56
C ILE A 345 6.62 3.56 -19.09
N ALA A 346 6.90 2.58 -19.94
CA ALA A 346 7.83 1.49 -19.60
C ALA A 346 9.27 1.99 -19.37
N ASP A 347 9.74 2.93 -20.18
CA ASP A 347 11.03 3.62 -19.98
C ASP A 347 11.05 4.39 -18.66
N GLY A 348 9.98 5.11 -18.34
CA GLY A 348 9.88 5.87 -17.10
C GLY A 348 9.95 4.97 -15.86
N ILE A 349 9.26 3.82 -15.88
CA ILE A 349 9.33 2.85 -14.79
C ILE A 349 10.73 2.23 -14.68
N ALA A 350 11.35 1.85 -15.79
CA ALA A 350 12.71 1.29 -15.78
C ALA A 350 13.74 2.31 -15.25
N ALA A 351 13.63 3.57 -15.67
CA ALA A 351 14.47 4.65 -15.19
C ALA A 351 14.28 4.88 -13.69
N ALA A 352 13.04 4.90 -13.20
CA ALA A 352 12.74 5.04 -11.78
C ALA A 352 13.32 3.88 -10.94
N LEU A 353 13.24 2.63 -11.43
CA LEU A 353 13.86 1.48 -10.77
C LEU A 353 15.38 1.60 -10.71
N GLN A 354 16.04 2.09 -11.76
CA GLN A 354 17.48 2.39 -11.74
C GLN A 354 17.79 3.48 -10.71
N ARG A 355 17.08 4.61 -10.77
CA ARG A 355 17.24 5.76 -9.85
C ARG A 355 16.96 5.40 -8.39
N LEU A 356 16.22 4.32 -8.13
CA LEU A 356 16.01 3.81 -6.77
C LEU A 356 17.33 3.45 -6.08
N TYR A 357 18.30 2.94 -6.84
CA TYR A 357 19.59 2.43 -6.34
C TYR A 357 20.76 3.40 -6.55
N VAL A 358 20.55 4.49 -7.28
CA VAL A 358 21.55 5.56 -7.45
C VAL A 358 21.58 6.45 -6.21
N ARG A 359 22.78 6.89 -5.79
CA ARG A 359 22.93 7.83 -4.66
C ARG A 359 22.31 9.17 -5.03
N GLU A 360 21.68 9.83 -4.05
CA GLU A 360 20.96 11.11 -4.27
C GLU A 360 21.85 12.20 -4.90
N ASP A 361 23.13 12.28 -4.52
CA ASP A 361 24.09 13.25 -5.08
C ASP A 361 24.44 13.01 -6.57
N SER A 362 24.05 11.84 -7.09
CA SER A 362 24.30 11.39 -8.47
C SER A 362 23.01 11.03 -9.20
N ASP A 363 21.86 11.42 -8.65
CA ASP A 363 20.55 11.16 -9.25
C ASP A 363 20.39 12.01 -10.53
N PRO A 364 20.19 11.39 -11.70
CA PRO A 364 20.02 12.12 -12.95
C PRO A 364 18.74 12.96 -12.96
N GLU A 365 18.70 13.98 -13.83
CA GLU A 365 17.50 14.77 -14.05
C GLU A 365 16.34 13.89 -14.52
N THR A 366 15.14 14.22 -14.07
CA THR A 366 13.96 13.40 -14.35
C THR A 366 13.65 13.41 -15.84
N GLY A 367 13.40 12.22 -16.41
CA GLY A 367 13.08 12.06 -17.82
C GLY A 367 14.29 12.00 -18.75
N THR A 368 15.52 12.16 -18.24
CA THR A 368 16.73 12.15 -19.08
C THR A 368 17.38 10.78 -19.19
N LEU A 369 17.17 9.89 -18.21
CA LEU A 369 17.85 8.60 -18.16
C LEU A 369 17.34 7.65 -19.26
N SER A 370 18.23 7.25 -20.17
CA SER A 370 17.98 6.32 -21.27
C SER A 370 18.38 4.89 -20.93
N LEU A 371 17.88 3.91 -21.68
CA LEU A 371 18.28 2.51 -21.53
C LEU A 371 19.81 2.29 -21.70
N ALA A 372 20.45 3.08 -22.57
CA ALA A 372 21.91 3.01 -22.76
C ALA A 372 22.67 3.45 -21.50
N GLU A 373 22.18 4.48 -20.81
CA GLU A 373 22.76 4.95 -19.55
C GLU A 373 22.47 3.99 -18.40
N ILE A 374 21.28 3.38 -18.35
CA ILE A 374 20.97 2.31 -17.38
C ILE A 374 21.99 1.17 -17.51
N LYS A 375 22.31 0.73 -18.74
CA LYS A 375 23.34 -0.29 -18.98
C LYS A 375 24.74 0.12 -18.51
N ALA A 376 25.04 1.42 -18.48
CA ALA A 376 26.35 1.91 -18.04
C ALA A 376 26.55 1.86 -16.52
N TYR A 377 25.49 1.68 -15.74
CA TYR A 377 25.58 1.36 -14.29
C TYR A 377 25.91 -0.12 -14.02
N GLY A 378 25.94 -0.95 -15.07
CA GLY A 378 26.12 -2.40 -15.06
C GLY A 378 27.54 -2.85 -14.77
#